data_AF-A0A2D7TGX5-F1
#
_entry.id   AF-A0A2D7TGX5-F1
#
_cell.length_a   1.000
_cell.length_b   1.000
_cell.length_c   1.000
_cell.angle_alpha   90.00
_cell.angle_beta   90.00
_cell.angle_gamma   90.00
#
_symmetry.space_group_name_H-M   'P 1'
#
loop_
_entity.id
_entity.type
_entity.pdbx_description
1 polymer ?
#
loop_
_entity_poly.entity_id
_entity_poly.type
_entity_poly.pdbx_seq_one_letter_code
_entity_poly.pdbx_strand_id
1 'polypeptide(L)'
;MNLTFRVIISLVFISCNDASEEGAIPSDYIECDYINEKVINYDLFEDYFSLTLNYGYTPDFARDSIMNDYYFLKFKNDELNGIYVIIDANTRFKTNKVIPLDEVSKSEYPFSVNLLNEGACIFLDQIKTENCECI
;
A
#
# COMPACT_ATOMS: atom_id res chain seq x y z
N MET A 1 27.13 57.54 37.34
CA MET A 1 27.62 56.15 37.47
C MET A 1 26.49 55.25 37.00
N ASN A 2 26.40 54.96 35.70
CA ASN A 2 26.81 53.66 35.10
C ASN A 2 26.32 52.50 35.99
N LEU A 3 25.36 51.66 35.59
CA LEU A 3 25.31 50.89 34.34
C LEU A 3 23.88 50.33 34.12
N THR A 4 23.51 50.21 32.85
CA THR A 4 22.45 49.36 32.27
C THR A 4 22.25 48.00 32.95
N PHE A 5 21.01 47.46 32.97
CA PHE A 5 20.76 46.08 32.50
C PHE A 5 19.25 45.86 32.22
N ARG A 6 18.92 45.78 30.93
CA ARG A 6 17.67 45.21 30.42
C ARG A 6 17.73 43.70 30.65
N VAL A 7 16.78 43.12 31.37
CA VAL A 7 16.59 41.66 31.36
C VAL A 7 15.53 41.34 30.33
N ILE A 8 15.99 41.11 29.10
CA ILE A 8 15.23 40.45 28.05
C ILE A 8 15.20 38.97 28.44
N ILE A 9 14.04 38.45 28.81
CA ILE A 9 13.81 37.02 28.98
C ILE A 9 13.87 36.41 27.57
N SER A 10 15.07 35.98 27.17
CA SER A 10 15.21 35.10 26.00
C SER A 10 14.63 33.76 26.37
N LEU A 11 13.51 33.40 25.73
CA LEU A 11 13.08 32.02 25.59
C LEU A 11 14.23 31.25 24.93
N VAL A 12 14.98 30.51 25.74
CA VAL A 12 15.86 29.46 25.22
C VAL A 12 14.93 28.36 24.76
N PHE A 13 14.60 28.38 23.45
CA PHE A 13 14.25 27.16 22.74
C PHE A 13 15.47 26.24 22.88
N ILE A 14 15.38 25.30 23.82
CA ILE A 14 16.25 24.13 23.80
C ILE A 14 15.81 23.38 22.55
N SER A 15 16.52 23.63 21.45
CA SER A 15 16.46 22.82 20.25
C SER A 15 16.60 21.36 20.69
N CYS A 16 15.67 20.50 20.24
CA CYS A 16 15.92 19.07 20.21
C CYS A 16 17.33 18.89 19.65
N ASN A 17 18.19 18.22 20.41
CA ASN A 17 19.41 17.66 19.86
C ASN A 17 19.03 17.00 18.55
N ASP A 18 19.77 17.31 17.49
CA ASP A 18 19.92 16.44 16.34
C ASP A 18 20.48 15.11 16.89
N ALA A 19 19.58 14.27 17.41
CA ALA A 19 19.74 12.86 17.27
C ALA A 19 19.68 12.67 15.76
N SER A 20 20.87 12.64 15.14
CA SER A 20 21.04 11.93 13.90
C SER A 20 20.59 10.50 14.17
N GLU A 21 19.28 10.25 14.05
CA GLU A 21 18.87 9.06 13.34
C GLU A 21 19.62 9.20 12.02
N GLU A 22 20.76 8.53 11.92
CA GLU A 22 21.19 7.98 10.64
C GLU A 22 19.98 7.16 10.19
N GLY A 23 19.06 7.86 9.52
CA GLY A 23 17.93 7.27 8.86
C GLY A 23 18.55 6.19 8.01
N ALA A 24 18.17 4.95 8.27
CA ALA A 24 18.56 3.84 7.45
C ALA A 24 18.29 4.28 6.02
N ILE A 25 19.36 4.54 5.26
CA ILE A 25 19.28 4.76 3.83
C ILE A 25 18.58 3.48 3.36
N PRO A 26 17.34 3.53 2.83
CA PRO A 26 16.69 2.33 2.35
C PRO A 26 17.65 1.75 1.34
N SER A 27 18.21 0.57 1.63
CA SER A 27 19.27 0.02 0.78
C SER A 27 18.73 -0.05 -0.64
N ASP A 28 19.51 0.43 -1.61
CA ASP A 28 19.22 0.57 -3.05
C ASP A 28 18.95 -0.76 -3.78
N TYR A 29 18.22 -1.69 -3.17
CA TYR A 29 17.79 -2.96 -3.73
C TYR A 29 16.33 -3.18 -3.37
N ILE A 30 15.43 -2.58 -4.14
CA ILE A 30 14.02 -2.99 -4.13
C ILE A 30 13.95 -4.30 -4.91
N GLU A 31 14.21 -5.42 -4.23
CA GLU A 31 13.92 -6.75 -4.79
C GLU A 31 12.39 -6.88 -4.91
N CYS A 32 11.90 -6.78 -6.15
CA CYS A 32 10.49 -6.78 -6.49
C CYS A 32 9.93 -8.20 -6.50
N ASP A 33 9.75 -8.77 -5.31
CA ASP A 33 9.10 -10.05 -5.14
C ASP A 33 7.58 -9.90 -5.15
N TYR A 34 6.93 -10.61 -6.06
CA TYR A 34 5.48 -10.72 -6.12
C TYR A 34 5.04 -12.13 -6.52
N ILE A 35 3.82 -12.49 -6.10
CA ILE A 35 3.18 -13.73 -6.54
C ILE A 35 2.43 -13.42 -7.84
N ASN A 36 2.78 -14.16 -8.89
CA ASN A 36 2.10 -14.06 -10.18
C ASN A 36 0.72 -14.71 -10.10
N GLU A 37 -0.30 -13.95 -10.49
CA GLU A 37 -1.69 -14.35 -10.45
C GLU A 37 -2.39 -14.14 -11.78
N LYS A 38 -3.55 -14.77 -11.93
CA LYS A 38 -4.43 -14.61 -13.09
C LYS A 38 -5.85 -14.36 -12.62
N VAL A 39 -6.50 -13.36 -13.18
CA VAL A 39 -7.91 -13.08 -12.94
C VAL A 39 -8.77 -14.12 -13.65
N ILE A 40 -9.40 -14.99 -12.86
CA ILE A 40 -10.29 -16.05 -13.35
C ILE A 40 -11.72 -15.54 -13.50
N ASN A 41 -12.16 -14.68 -12.58
CA ASN A 41 -13.45 -14.01 -12.63
C ASN A 41 -13.43 -12.75 -11.75
N TYR A 42 -14.35 -11.82 -11.99
CA TYR A 42 -14.53 -10.65 -11.13
C TYR A 42 -15.97 -10.13 -11.16
N ASP A 43 -16.41 -9.55 -10.04
CA ASP A 43 -17.70 -8.83 -9.94
C ASP A 43 -17.49 -7.46 -9.28
N LEU A 44 -18.22 -6.44 -9.73
CA LEU A 44 -18.12 -5.07 -9.23
C LEU A 44 -19.29 -4.75 -8.28
N PHE A 45 -19.00 -4.05 -7.19
CA PHE A 45 -19.98 -3.55 -6.21
C PHE A 45 -19.78 -2.04 -6.00
N GLU A 46 -20.57 -1.39 -5.14
CA GLU A 46 -20.48 0.07 -4.96
C GLU A 46 -19.09 0.53 -4.44
N ASP A 47 -18.56 -0.14 -3.42
CA ASP A 47 -17.32 0.29 -2.73
C ASP A 47 -16.15 -0.70 -2.84
N TYR A 48 -16.35 -1.83 -3.52
CA TYR A 48 -15.37 -2.92 -3.61
C TYR A 48 -15.66 -3.80 -4.83
N PHE A 49 -14.73 -4.68 -5.15
CA PHE A 49 -14.93 -5.72 -6.16
C PHE A 49 -14.45 -7.07 -5.63
N SER A 50 -15.00 -8.14 -6.20
CA SER A 50 -14.52 -9.50 -5.97
C SER A 50 -13.57 -9.91 -7.09
N LEU A 51 -12.48 -10.59 -6.73
CA LEU A 51 -11.56 -11.22 -7.69
C LEU A 51 -11.39 -12.70 -7.36
N THR A 52 -11.72 -13.58 -8.29
CA THR A 52 -11.28 -14.97 -8.22
C THR A 52 -9.90 -15.10 -8.84
N LEU A 53 -8.92 -15.52 -8.03
CA LEU A 53 -7.52 -15.72 -8.41
C LEU A 53 -7.13 -17.21 -8.24
N ASN A 54 -5.85 -17.56 -8.43
CA ASN A 54 -5.38 -18.91 -8.16
C ASN A 54 -5.38 -19.24 -6.66
N TYR A 55 -5.27 -18.23 -5.80
CA TYR A 55 -5.35 -18.35 -4.34
C TYR A 55 -6.32 -17.35 -3.72
N GLY A 56 -6.78 -17.67 -2.51
CA GLY A 56 -7.48 -16.73 -1.63
C GLY A 56 -6.52 -16.19 -0.59
N TYR A 57 -6.37 -14.88 -0.53
CA TYR A 57 -5.42 -14.16 0.31
C TYR A 57 -6.14 -13.57 1.51
N THR A 58 -6.19 -14.30 2.61
CA THR A 58 -6.79 -13.82 3.86
C THR A 58 -5.77 -12.93 4.58
N PRO A 59 -6.04 -11.62 4.76
CA PRO A 59 -5.16 -10.76 5.54
C PRO A 59 -5.10 -11.21 6.99
N ASP A 60 -3.94 -11.08 7.64
CA ASP A 60 -3.81 -11.34 9.08
C ASP A 60 -4.06 -10.05 9.85
N PHE A 61 -5.22 -9.98 10.50
CA PHE A 61 -5.61 -8.87 11.38
C PHE A 61 -5.24 -9.21 12.82
N ALA A 62 -3.98 -9.00 13.18
CA ALA A 62 -3.60 -9.03 14.59
C ALA A 62 -4.28 -7.86 15.31
N ARG A 63 -5.24 -8.16 16.20
CA ARG A 63 -6.12 -7.19 16.89
C ARG A 63 -5.44 -5.99 17.57
N ASP A 64 -4.13 -6.07 17.85
CA ASP A 64 -3.36 -5.06 18.56
C ASP A 64 -2.10 -4.59 17.80
N SER A 65 -1.97 -4.88 16.50
CA SER A 65 -0.81 -4.48 15.71
C SER A 65 -1.14 -3.30 14.78
N ILE A 66 -0.30 -2.27 14.78
CA ILE A 66 -0.25 -1.23 13.76
C ILE A 66 0.15 -1.82 12.38
N MET A 67 0.67 -3.05 12.38
CA MET A 67 1.08 -3.80 11.19
C MET A 67 0.06 -4.91 10.91
N ASN A 68 -0.97 -4.58 10.15
CA ASN A 68 -1.82 -5.58 9.50
C ASN A 68 -1.10 -6.09 8.25
N ASP A 69 -1.01 -7.41 8.10
CA ASP A 69 -0.41 -8.03 6.92
C ASP A 69 -1.43 -8.05 5.78
N TYR A 70 -1.51 -6.91 5.08
CA TYR A 70 -2.32 -6.77 3.89
C TYR A 70 -1.62 -7.35 2.66
N TYR A 71 -2.44 -7.84 1.73
CA TYR A 71 -2.00 -8.19 0.40
C TYR A 71 -2.39 -7.09 -0.57
N PHE A 72 -1.41 -6.56 -1.28
CA PHE A 72 -1.61 -5.53 -2.28
C PHE A 72 -1.59 -6.14 -3.68
N LEU A 73 -2.35 -5.55 -4.59
CA LEU A 73 -2.56 -6.05 -5.94
C LEU A 73 -2.32 -4.94 -6.96
N LYS A 74 -1.60 -5.29 -8.03
CA LYS A 74 -1.56 -4.54 -9.30
C LYS A 74 -1.99 -5.45 -10.43
N PHE A 75 -2.66 -4.91 -11.44
CA PHE A 75 -2.99 -5.66 -12.67
C PHE A 75 -1.84 -5.53 -13.68
N LYS A 76 -1.62 -6.58 -14.47
CA LYS A 76 -0.71 -6.57 -15.63
C LYS A 76 -1.43 -6.00 -16.84
N ASN A 77 -1.74 -4.71 -16.79
CA ASN A 77 -2.53 -4.05 -17.82
C ASN A 77 -2.08 -2.60 -17.99
N ASP A 78 -1.75 -2.19 -19.22
CA ASP A 78 -1.21 -0.85 -19.48
C ASP A 78 -2.22 0.28 -19.20
N GLU A 79 -3.53 -0.03 -19.14
CA GLU A 79 -4.58 0.93 -18.83
C GLU A 79 -4.83 1.09 -17.32
N LEU A 80 -4.23 0.22 -16.48
CA LEU A 80 -4.44 0.22 -15.03
C LEU A 80 -3.10 0.29 -14.28
N ASN A 81 -2.91 1.37 -13.54
CA ASN A 81 -1.70 1.65 -12.76
C ASN A 81 -1.99 1.76 -11.26
N GLY A 82 -3.26 1.67 -10.85
CA GLY A 82 -3.67 1.79 -9.46
C GLY A 82 -3.16 0.66 -8.57
N ILE A 83 -3.10 0.96 -7.27
CA ILE A 83 -2.82 -0.03 -6.23
C ILE A 83 -4.11 -0.42 -5.55
N TYR A 84 -4.34 -1.73 -5.44
CA TYR A 84 -5.53 -2.30 -4.83
C TYR A 84 -5.13 -3.09 -3.59
N VAL A 85 -6.04 -3.22 -2.62
CA VAL A 85 -5.78 -3.98 -1.39
C VAL A 85 -6.85 -5.04 -1.17
N ILE A 86 -6.39 -6.26 -0.90
CA ILE A 86 -7.25 -7.38 -0.51
C ILE A 86 -7.57 -7.23 0.98
N ILE A 87 -8.85 -7.12 1.30
CA ILE A 87 -9.33 -6.87 2.67
C ILE A 87 -10.01 -8.09 3.28
N ASP A 88 -10.39 -9.08 2.47
CA ASP A 88 -10.97 -10.35 2.91
C ASP A 88 -10.83 -11.38 1.80
N ALA A 89 -10.91 -12.67 2.12
CA ALA A 89 -10.93 -13.72 1.12
C ALA A 89 -11.69 -14.97 1.57
N ASN A 90 -12.43 -15.54 0.63
CA ASN A 90 -12.94 -16.90 0.73
C ASN A 90 -11.92 -17.86 0.10
N THR A 91 -11.09 -18.48 0.95
CA THR A 91 -10.02 -19.39 0.50
C THR A 91 -10.51 -20.63 -0.24
N ARG A 92 -11.71 -21.14 0.09
CA ARG A 92 -12.30 -22.31 -0.58
C ARG A 92 -12.64 -22.02 -2.04
N PHE A 93 -13.17 -20.84 -2.31
CA PHE A 93 -13.54 -20.41 -3.66
C PHE A 93 -12.49 -19.52 -4.32
N LYS A 94 -11.39 -19.23 -3.61
CA LYS A 94 -10.28 -18.37 -4.06
C LYS A 94 -10.76 -16.98 -4.48
N THR A 95 -11.83 -16.51 -3.85
CA THR A 95 -12.44 -15.22 -4.11
C THR A 95 -11.93 -14.21 -3.08
N ASN A 96 -11.38 -13.11 -3.56
CA ASN A 96 -10.77 -12.06 -2.77
C ASN A 96 -11.67 -10.82 -2.84
N LYS A 97 -11.95 -10.20 -1.70
CA LYS A 97 -12.62 -8.91 -1.62
C LYS A 97 -11.56 -7.82 -1.67
N VAL A 98 -11.66 -6.94 -2.65
CA VAL A 98 -10.62 -5.98 -2.98
C VAL A 98 -11.19 -4.57 -3.04
N ILE A 99 -10.45 -3.59 -2.52
CA ILE A 99 -10.80 -2.17 -2.60
C ILE A 99 -9.66 -1.36 -3.25
N PRO A 100 -9.99 -0.25 -3.93
CA PRO A 100 -9.00 0.75 -4.34
C PRO A 100 -8.28 1.36 -3.13
N LEU A 101 -6.95 1.48 -3.18
CA LEU A 101 -6.15 2.05 -2.10
C LEU A 101 -5.85 3.53 -2.34
N ASP A 102 -5.27 3.85 -3.50
CA ASP A 102 -4.76 5.16 -3.87
C ASP A 102 -5.73 5.95 -4.77
N GLU A 103 -5.45 7.23 -5.03
CA GLU A 103 -6.31 8.06 -5.87
C GLU A 103 -6.37 7.57 -7.32
N VAL A 104 -5.31 6.91 -7.80
CA VAL A 104 -5.26 6.31 -9.14
C VAL A 104 -6.27 5.17 -9.24
N SER A 105 -6.18 4.17 -8.37
CA SER A 105 -7.14 3.04 -8.34
C SER A 105 -8.57 3.49 -8.08
N LYS A 106 -8.79 4.52 -7.24
CA LYS A 106 -10.13 5.08 -7.02
C LYS A 106 -10.70 5.73 -8.28
N SER A 107 -9.85 6.34 -9.11
CA SER A 107 -10.27 6.91 -10.39
C SER A 107 -10.47 5.87 -11.49
N GLU A 108 -9.73 4.76 -11.42
CA GLU A 108 -9.87 3.60 -12.31
C GLU A 108 -11.11 2.76 -12.00
N TYR A 109 -11.65 2.86 -10.78
CA TYR A 109 -12.81 2.10 -10.34
C TYR A 109 -14.14 2.90 -10.50
N PRO A 110 -15.19 2.31 -11.10
CA PRO A 110 -15.23 1.00 -11.72
C PRO A 110 -14.48 0.94 -13.05
N PHE A 111 -13.88 -0.22 -13.35
CA PHE A 111 -12.99 -0.40 -14.50
C PHE A 111 -13.69 -0.17 -15.84
N SER A 112 -13.01 0.58 -16.73
CA SER A 112 -13.38 0.73 -18.14
C SER A 112 -12.96 -0.47 -19.00
N VAL A 113 -12.06 -1.31 -18.48
CA VAL A 113 -11.49 -2.48 -19.16
C VAL A 113 -12.04 -3.79 -18.61
N ASN A 114 -11.96 -4.84 -19.43
CA ASN A 114 -12.29 -6.20 -18.99
C ASN A 114 -11.07 -6.83 -18.31
N LEU A 115 -11.24 -7.24 -17.05
CA LEU A 115 -10.16 -7.87 -16.28
C LEU A 115 -10.07 -9.39 -16.49
N LEU A 116 -11.01 -10.01 -17.20
CA LEU A 116 -11.04 -11.46 -17.35
C LEU A 116 -9.82 -11.97 -18.12
N ASN A 117 -9.07 -12.90 -17.51
CA ASN A 117 -7.78 -13.43 -17.97
C ASN A 117 -6.58 -12.50 -17.89
N GLU A 118 -6.74 -11.28 -17.37
CA GLU A 118 -5.61 -10.39 -17.12
C GLU A 118 -4.69 -10.98 -16.04
N GLY A 119 -3.40 -10.68 -16.15
CA GLY A 119 -2.44 -11.01 -15.11
C GLY A 119 -2.59 -10.08 -13.91
N ALA A 120 -2.17 -10.53 -12.73
CA ALA A 120 -2.06 -9.70 -11.55
C ALA A 120 -0.80 -10.04 -10.76
N CYS A 121 -0.29 -9.09 -9.99
CA CYS A 121 0.83 -9.28 -9.07
C CYS A 121 0.35 -9.03 -7.65
N ILE A 122 0.59 -10.00 -6.77
CA ILE A 122 0.30 -9.87 -5.34
C ILE A 122 1.59 -9.56 -4.59
N PHE A 123 1.57 -8.47 -3.85
CA PHE A 123 2.66 -8.00 -3.01
C PHE A 123 2.28 -8.11 -1.53
N LEU A 124 3.25 -8.40 -0.69
CA LEU A 124 3.11 -8.45 0.78
C LEU A 124 3.45 -7.12 1.47
N ASP A 125 3.99 -6.17 0.71
CA ASP A 125 4.56 -4.93 1.24
C ASP A 125 4.10 -3.74 0.39
N GLN A 126 3.55 -2.71 1.05
CA GLN A 126 3.05 -1.52 0.37
C GLN A 126 4.16 -0.73 -0.33
N ILE A 127 5.31 -0.53 0.32
CA ILE A 127 6.46 0.20 -0.22
C ILE A 127 6.97 -0.52 -1.47
N LYS A 128 7.06 -1.86 -1.43
CA LYS A 128 7.38 -2.63 -2.64
C LYS A 128 6.34 -2.43 -3.72
N THR A 129 5.06 -2.44 -3.36
CA THR A 129 3.97 -2.24 -4.33
C THR A 129 4.06 -0.87 -5.01
N GLU A 130 4.35 0.18 -4.27
CA GLU A 130 4.47 1.54 -4.82
C GLU A 130 5.65 1.68 -5.79
N ASN A 131 6.76 1.01 -5.52
CA ASN A 131 8.01 1.18 -6.26
C ASN A 131 8.28 0.09 -7.31
N CYS A 132 7.53 -1.01 -7.32
CA CYS A 132 7.69 -2.11 -8.26
C CYS A 132 6.62 -2.11 -9.36
N GLU A 133 7.06 -2.45 -10.57
CA GLU A 133 6.18 -2.71 -11.70
C GLU A 133 5.63 -4.15 -11.65
N CYS A 134 4.43 -4.32 -12.21
CA CYS A 134 3.80 -5.62 -12.39
C CYS A 134 3.92 -6.02 -13.87
N ILE A 135 5.04 -6.66 -14.21
CA ILE A 135 5.39 -7.09 -15.58
C ILE A 135 5.04 -8.57 -15.76
#